data_AF-A0A660Q6T3-F1
#
_entry.id   AF-A0A660Q6T3-F1
#
_cell.length_a   1.000
_cell.length_b   1.000
_cell.length_c   1.000
_cell.angle_alpha   90.00
_cell.angle_beta   90.00
_cell.angle_gamma   90.00
#
_symmetry.space_group_name_H-M   'P 1'
#
loop_
_entity.id
_entity.type
_entity.pdbx_description
1 polymer ?
#
loop_
_entity_poly.entity_id
_entity_poly.type
_entity_poly.pdbx_seq_one_letter_code
_entity_poly.pdbx_strand_id
1 'polypeptide(L)'
;MIRVTKLNNQEIIINDDLIEFVESTPDTIISLIDGKKIMVRETPDEIIKRVAVFRKMASTIEWKANAEENKDRRGRISDAD
;
A
#
# COMPACT_ATOMS: atom_id res chain seq x y z
N MET A 1 -0.26 -0.78 -2.38
CA MET A 1 0.29 -0.28 -3.65
C MET A 1 1.15 0.95 -3.39
N ILE A 2 2.44 0.90 -3.71
CA ILE A 2 3.36 2.03 -3.58
C ILE A 2 4.01 2.37 -4.92
N ARG A 3 4.22 3.66 -5.19
CA ARG A 3 4.98 4.13 -6.36
C ARG A 3 6.47 4.06 -6.05
N VAL A 4 7.27 3.60 -7.00
CA VAL A 4 8.74 3.58 -6.94
C VAL A 4 9.32 3.91 -8.31
N THR A 5 10.60 4.28 -8.34
CA THR A 5 11.29 4.72 -9.54
C THR A 5 12.42 3.76 -9.86
N LYS A 6 12.34 3.08 -11.00
CA LYS A 6 13.44 2.24 -11.48
C LYS A 6 14.69 3.09 -11.78
N LEU A 7 15.86 2.45 -11.85
CA LEU A 7 17.12 3.15 -12.17
C LEU A 7 17.10 3.87 -13.53
N ASN A 8 16.29 3.40 -14.47
CA ASN A 8 16.07 4.03 -15.78
C ASN A 8 15.06 5.21 -15.75
N ASN A 9 14.73 5.75 -14.58
CA ASN A 9 13.73 6.80 -14.34
C ASN A 9 12.29 6.44 -14.71
N GLN A 10 12.00 5.16 -15.01
CA GLN A 10 10.64 4.72 -15.21
C GLN A 10 9.93 4.54 -13.87
N GLU A 11 8.82 5.23 -13.68
CA GLU A 11 7.95 4.99 -12.53
C GLU A 11 7.13 3.72 -12.71
N ILE A 12 7.02 2.96 -11.63
CA ILE A 12 6.13 1.80 -11.54
C ILE A 12 5.37 1.84 -10.21
N ILE A 13 4.26 1.10 -10.15
CA ILE A 13 3.52 0.88 -8.92
C ILE A 13 3.63 -0.60 -8.58
N ILE A 14 4.04 -0.90 -7.35
CA ILE A 14 4.20 -2.26 -6.85
C ILE A 14 3.23 -2.54 -5.70
N ASN A 15 2.81 -3.80 -5.58
CA ASN A 15 2.04 -4.25 -4.43
C ASN A 15 2.98 -4.43 -3.24
N ASP A 16 2.73 -3.71 -2.13
CA ASP A 16 3.54 -3.80 -0.93
C ASP A 16 3.37 -5.13 -0.18
N ASP A 17 2.21 -5.78 -0.32
CA ASP A 17 1.97 -7.10 0.29
C ASP A 17 2.81 -8.22 -0.34
N LEU A 18 3.34 -8.00 -1.55
CA LEU A 18 4.17 -8.97 -2.25
C LEU A 18 5.66 -8.72 -2.09
N ILE A 19 6.05 -7.66 -1.36
CA ILE A 19 7.45 -7.39 -1.05
C ILE A 19 7.90 -8.42 -0.01
N GLU A 20 8.89 -9.22 -0.36
CA GLU A 20 9.49 -10.20 0.53
C GLU A 20 10.58 -9.54 1.40
N PHE A 21 11.50 -8.81 0.77
CA PHE A 21 12.53 -8.03 1.46
C PHE A 21 13.04 -6.86 0.62
N VAL A 22 13.66 -5.89 1.29
CA VAL A 22 14.32 -4.73 0.68
C VAL A 22 15.74 -4.66 1.20
N GLU A 23 16.72 -4.56 0.31
CA GLU A 23 18.14 -4.46 0.64
C GLU A 23 18.84 -3.34 -0.15
N SER A 24 19.97 -2.85 0.34
CA SER A 24 20.74 -1.76 -0.28
C SER A 24 22.12 -2.26 -0.70
N THR A 25 22.34 -2.51 -2.00
CA THR A 25 23.61 -2.98 -2.56
C THR A 25 23.83 -2.59 -4.04
N PRO A 26 24.78 -1.68 -4.37
CA PRO A 26 24.90 -0.33 -3.81
C PRO A 26 23.60 0.50 -3.97
N ASP A 27 22.73 0.10 -4.91
CA ASP A 27 21.39 0.62 -5.11
C ASP A 27 20.35 -0.21 -4.32
N THR A 28 19.12 0.28 -4.17
CA THR A 28 18.08 -0.46 -3.46
C THR A 28 17.44 -1.52 -4.35
N ILE A 29 17.32 -2.74 -3.83
CA ILE A 29 16.63 -3.86 -4.47
C ILE A 29 15.37 -4.17 -3.68
N ILE A 30 14.23 -4.24 -4.37
CA ILE A 30 12.98 -4.80 -3.85
C ILE A 30 12.84 -6.21 -4.42
N SER A 31 12.83 -7.21 -3.55
CA SER A 31 12.56 -8.60 -3.91
C SER A 31 11.10 -8.94 -3.61
N LEU A 32 10.40 -9.53 -4.58
CA LEU A 32 9.04 -10.00 -4.43
C LEU A 32 9.02 -11.50 -4.13
N ILE A 33 7.92 -11.96 -3.53
CA ILE A 33 7.73 -13.37 -3.14
C ILE A 33 7.79 -14.37 -4.31
N ASP A 34 7.64 -13.90 -5.56
CA ASP A 34 7.74 -14.72 -6.77
C ASP A 34 9.17 -14.77 -7.33
N GLY A 35 10.15 -14.22 -6.59
CA GLY A 35 11.55 -14.16 -6.98
C GLY A 35 11.90 -12.99 -7.92
N LYS A 36 10.93 -12.18 -8.37
CA LYS A 36 11.24 -10.98 -9.16
C LYS A 36 11.99 -9.96 -8.30
N LYS A 37 13.04 -9.38 -8.89
CA LYS A 37 13.84 -8.32 -8.27
C LYS A 37 13.75 -7.02 -9.06
N ILE A 38 13.57 -5.92 -8.36
CA ILE A 38 13.43 -4.59 -8.96
C ILE A 38 14.42 -3.65 -8.29
N MET A 39 15.38 -3.14 -9.07
CA MET A 39 16.27 -2.07 -8.62
C MET A 39 15.57 -0.72 -8.72
N VAL A 40 15.61 0.04 -7.64
CA VAL A 40 14.91 1.32 -7.49
C VAL A 40 15.85 2.40 -6.96
N ARG A 41 15.48 3.65 -7.20
CA ARG A 41 16.25 4.83 -6.76
C ARG A 41 15.96 5.19 -5.30
N GLU A 42 14.80 4.79 -4.79
CA GLU A 42 14.41 5.02 -3.41
C GLU A 42 15.27 4.19 -2.44
N THR A 43 15.63 4.79 -1.31
CA THR A 43 16.27 4.10 -0.19
C THR A 43 15.28 3.16 0.54
N PRO A 44 15.76 2.18 1.31
CA PRO A 44 14.88 1.33 2.12
C PRO A 44 13.94 2.11 3.04
N ASP A 45 14.41 3.19 3.67
CA ASP A 45 13.60 4.04 4.55
C ASP A 45 12.47 4.75 3.81
N GLU A 46 12.72 5.23 2.59
CA GLU A 46 11.68 5.81 1.73
C GLU A 46 10.62 4.77 1.36
N ILE A 47 11.03 3.55 1.06
CA ILE A 47 10.11 2.44 0.79
C ILE A 47 9.23 2.16 2.01
N ILE A 48 9.83 2.00 3.20
CA ILE A 48 9.09 1.77 4.46
C ILE A 48 8.07 2.88 4.70
N LYS A 49 8.48 4.15 4.54
CA LYS A 49 7.59 5.30 4.71
C LYS A 49 6.42 5.27 3.73
N ARG A 50 6.67 4.96 2.45
CA ARG A 50 5.62 4.86 1.42
C ARG A 50 4.63 3.74 1.75
N VAL A 51 5.11 2.58 2.21
CA VAL A 51 4.25 1.46 2.65
C VAL A 51 3.39 1.88 3.83
N ALA A 52 3.99 2.47 4.86
CA ALA A 52 3.26 2.90 6.06
C ALA A 52 2.16 3.93 5.73
N VAL A 53 2.46 4.90 4.86
CA VAL A 53 1.48 5.89 4.40
C VAL A 53 0.34 5.21 3.64
N PHE A 54 0.65 4.31 2.70
CA PHE A 54 -0.37 3.59 1.94
C PHE A 54 -1.29 2.77 2.86
N ARG A 55 -0.73 1.99 3.78
CA ARG A 55 -1.50 1.15 4.71
C ARG A 55 -2.41 1.97 5.62
N LYS A 56 -1.92 3.11 6.13
CA LYS A 56 -2.74 4.04 6.94
C LYS A 56 -3.90 4.62 6.14
N MET A 57 -3.69 4.96 4.87
CA MET A 57 -4.75 5.45 3.99
C MET A 57 -5.78 4.36 3.72
N ALA A 58 -5.34 3.14 3.39
CA ALA A 58 -6.21 1.99 3.14
C ALA A 58 -7.09 1.67 4.35
N SER A 59 -6.51 1.61 5.56
CA SER A 59 -7.26 1.34 6.78
C SER A 59 -8.29 2.43 7.09
N THR A 60 -8.00 3.69 6.77
CA THR A 60 -8.94 4.79 7.01
C THR A 60 -10.19 4.71 6.11
N ILE A 61 -10.05 4.18 4.89
CA ILE A 61 -11.17 4.01 3.96
C ILE A 61 -12.13 2.94 4.49
N GLU A 62 -11.61 1.82 4.99
CA GLU A 62 -12.42 0.75 5.57
C GLU A 62 -13.28 1.23 6.75
N TRP A 63 -12.72 2.08 7.62
CA TRP A 63 -13.45 2.63 8.77
C TRP A 63 -14.60 3.54 8.34
N LYS A 64 -14.41 4.35 7.30
CA LYS A 64 -15.47 5.23 6.79
C LYS A 64 -16.58 4.46 6.08
N ALA A 65 -16.22 3.48 5.24
CA ALA A 65 -17.17 2.64 4.54
C ALA A 65 -18.07 1.86 5.54
N ASN A 66 -17.46 1.27 6.56
CA ASN A 66 -18.19 0.53 7.59
C ASN A 66 -19.07 1.43 8.47
N ALA A 67 -18.64 2.68 8.72
CA ALA A 67 -19.41 3.65 9.50
C ALA A 67 -20.65 4.16 8.75
N GLU A 68 -20.58 4.31 7.43
CA GLU A 68 -21.71 4.73 6.58
C GLU A 68 -22.74 3.60 6.43
N GLU A 69 -22.30 2.36 6.18
CA GLU A 69 -23.20 1.20 6.08
C GLU A 69 -23.94 0.94 7.40
N ASN A 70 -23.27 1.09 8.55
CA ASN A 70 -23.90 0.94 9.86
C ASN A 70 -24.88 2.06 10.23
N LYS A 71 -24.83 3.23 9.57
CA LYS A 71 -25.84 4.28 9.75
C LYS A 71 -27.08 3.99 8.90
N ASP A 72 -26.89 3.55 7.66
CA ASP A 72 -27.99 3.19 6.76
C ASP A 72 -28.82 2.01 7.30
N ARG A 73 -28.16 0.94 7.77
CA ARG A 73 -28.87 -0.20 8.40
C ARG A 73 -29.70 0.19 9.62
N ARG A 74 -29.23 1.14 10.42
CA ARG A 74 -29.97 1.64 11.59
C ARG A 74 -31.14 2.53 11.20
N GLY A 75 -31.04 3.29 10.12
CA GLY A 75 -32.14 4.12 9.60
C GLY A 75 -33.29 3.30 9.02
N ARG A 76 -33.00 2.19 8.32
CA ARG A 76 -34.05 1.32 7.73
C ARG A 76 -34.86 0.51 8.74
N ILE A 77 -34.30 0.24 9.92
CA ILE A 77 -35.02 -0.50 10.98
C ILE A 77 -36.06 0.40 11.65
N SER A 78 -35.81 1.70 11.76
CA SER A 78 -36.73 2.66 12.36
C SER A 78 -37.95 3.03 11.51
N ASP A 79 -37.93 2.78 10.20
CA ASP A 79 -39.04 3.07 9.28
C ASP A 79 -39.98 1.86 9.06
N ALA A 80 -39.70 0.72 9.71
CA ALA A 80 -40.44 -0.53 9.58
C ALA A 80 -41.38 -0.86 10.76
N ASP A 81 -41.44 0.02 11.76
CA ASP A 81 -42.35 -0.02 12.92
C ASP A 81 -43.37 1.13 12.87
#